data_AF-A0A1B6L4G2-F1
#
_entry.id   AF-A0A1B6L4G2-F1
#
_cell.length_a   1.000
_cell.length_b   1.000
_cell.length_c   1.000
_cell.angle_alpha   90.00
_cell.angle_beta   90.00
_cell.angle_gamma   90.00
#
_symmetry.space_group_name_H-M   'P 1'
#
loop_
_entity.id
_entity.type
_entity.pdbx_description
1 polymer ?
#
loop_
_entity_poly.entity_id
_entity_poly.type
_entity_poly.pdbx_seq_one_letter_code
_entity_poly.pdbx_strand_id
1 'polypeptide(L)'
;DTAKTAYFSLFEAHLKYGLVIWGNSSIGNLQRVLILQKKAVRTLAGLDSKETCWQAFQNLKILTVISLFVTEVICYAVSQNITRLGEMHHYNTRNTTYYALPIHHLALYERKP
;
A
#
# COMPACT_ATOMS: atom_id res chain seq x y z
N ASP A 1 -20.42 -11.95 9.08
CA ASP A 1 -19.76 -12.24 7.78
C ASP A 1 -20.22 -11.39 6.61
N THR A 2 -21.52 -11.26 6.32
CA THR A 2 -22.02 -10.50 5.16
C THR A 2 -21.49 -9.06 5.08
N ALA A 3 -21.48 -8.31 6.19
CA ALA A 3 -20.96 -6.94 6.22
C ALA A 3 -19.46 -6.86 5.93
N LYS A 4 -18.68 -7.85 6.39
CA LYS A 4 -17.24 -7.95 6.12
C LYS A 4 -16.98 -8.30 4.65
N THR A 5 -17.81 -9.16 4.05
CA THR A 5 -17.76 -9.41 2.59
C THR A 5 -18.07 -8.14 1.80
N ALA A 6 -19.07 -7.35 2.23
CA ALA A 6 -19.37 -6.06 1.61
C ALA A 6 -18.20 -5.07 1.72
N TYR A 7 -17.48 -5.07 2.85
CA TYR A 7 -16.26 -4.28 3.01
C TYR A 7 -15.20 -4.64 1.97
N PHE A 8 -14.86 -5.91 1.81
CA PHE A 8 -13.84 -6.32 0.84
C PHE A 8 -14.27 -6.09 -0.61
N SER A 9 -15.51 -6.45 -0.95
CA SER A 9 -16.02 -6.37 -2.33
C SER A 9 -16.32 -4.95 -2.80
N LEU A 10 -16.71 -4.04 -1.91
CA LEU A 10 -17.04 -2.66 -2.28
C LEU A 10 -15.99 -1.69 -1.79
N PHE A 11 -15.79 -1.58 -0.48
CA PHE A 11 -14.92 -0.54 0.09
C PHE A 11 -13.45 -0.76 -0.28
N GLU A 12 -12.91 -1.94 0.01
CA GLU A 12 -11.50 -2.23 -0.25
C GLU A 12 -11.22 -2.31 -1.76
N ALA A 13 -12.12 -2.90 -2.56
CA ALA A 13 -11.98 -2.92 -4.01
C ALA A 13 -11.84 -1.50 -4.61
N HIS A 14 -12.67 -0.54 -4.18
CA HIS A 14 -12.57 0.86 -4.62
C HIS A 14 -11.31 1.54 -4.09
N LEU A 15 -10.91 1.25 -2.85
CA LEU A 15 -9.69 1.80 -2.25
C LEU A 15 -8.44 1.27 -2.96
N LYS A 16 -8.42 0.01 -3.37
CA LYS A 16 -7.29 -0.58 -4.09
C LYS A 16 -7.19 -0.08 -5.53
N TYR A 17 -8.30 0.37 -6.12
CA TYR A 17 -8.29 0.90 -7.47
C TYR A 17 -7.34 2.11 -7.60
N GLY A 18 -6.29 1.92 -8.40
CA GLY A 18 -5.26 2.93 -8.61
C GLY A 18 -4.39 3.25 -7.40
N LEU A 19 -4.42 2.43 -6.33
CA LEU A 19 -3.70 2.72 -5.08
C LEU A 19 -2.19 2.91 -5.29
N VAL A 20 -1.57 2.14 -6.20
CA VAL A 20 -0.15 2.32 -6.57
C VAL A 20 0.11 3.71 -7.16
N ILE A 21 -0.86 4.28 -7.87
CA ILE A 21 -0.75 5.57 -8.57
C ILE A 21 -0.97 6.74 -7.60
N TRP A 22 -2.05 6.72 -6.82
CA TRP A 22 -2.44 7.84 -5.95
C TRP A 22 -2.03 7.67 -4.49
N GLY A 23 -1.65 6.47 -4.06
CA GLY A 23 -1.29 6.17 -2.67
C GLY A 23 -0.08 6.94 -2.17
N ASN A 24 0.81 7.35 -3.08
CA ASN A 24 1.92 8.26 -2.79
C ASN A 24 1.58 9.75 -2.97
N SER A 25 0.31 10.12 -2.86
CA SER A 25 -0.11 11.53 -2.85
C SER A 25 0.18 12.18 -1.50
N SER A 26 -0.52 13.26 -1.15
CA SER A 26 -0.28 13.96 0.12
C SER A 26 -0.70 13.10 1.32
N ILE A 27 0.00 13.27 2.45
CA ILE A 27 -0.36 12.66 3.74
C ILE A 27 -1.82 12.98 4.09
N GLY A 28 -2.29 14.20 3.77
CA GLY A 28 -3.68 14.60 3.98
C GLY A 28 -4.69 13.74 3.22
N ASN A 29 -4.39 13.34 1.98
CA ASN A 29 -5.27 12.46 1.20
C ASN A 29 -5.34 11.06 1.82
N LEU A 30 -4.18 10.46 2.16
CA LEU A 30 -4.13 9.16 2.84
C LEU A 30 -4.86 9.21 4.19
N GLN A 31 -4.70 10.28 4.96
CA GLN A 31 -5.38 10.44 6.25
C GLN A 31 -6.89 10.52 6.08
N ARG A 32 -7.40 11.21 5.05
CA ARG A 32 -8.84 11.25 4.75
C ARG A 32 -9.39 9.86 4.45
N VAL A 33 -8.69 9.07 3.63
CA VAL A 33 -9.08 7.69 3.32
C VAL A 33 -9.00 6.81 4.57
N LEU A 34 -7.95 6.94 5.38
CA LEU A 34 -7.81 6.20 6.63
C LEU A 34 -8.93 6.52 7.62
N ILE A 35 -9.39 7.78 7.70
CA ILE A 35 -10.53 8.16 8.54
C ILE A 35 -11.81 7.47 8.06
N LEU A 36 -12.07 7.44 6.75
CA LEU A 36 -13.22 6.71 6.18
C LEU A 36 -13.12 5.20 6.45
N GLN A 37 -11.91 4.63 6.29
CA GLN A 37 -11.65 3.24 6.58
C GLN A 37 -11.90 2.90 8.05
N LYS A 38 -11.44 3.76 8.99
CA LYS A 38 -11.70 3.60 10.42
C LYS A 38 -13.19 3.65 10.73
N LYS A 39 -13.97 4.53 10.08
CA LYS A 39 -15.44 4.56 10.24
C LYS A 39 -16.07 3.24 9.81
N ALA A 40 -15.71 2.72 8.64
CA ALA A 40 -16.21 1.43 8.17
C ALA A 40 -15.86 0.28 9.13
N VAL A 41 -14.60 0.21 9.58
CA VAL A 41 -14.12 -0.81 10.54
C VAL A 41 -14.84 -0.71 11.88
N ARG A 42 -15.11 0.51 12.39
CA ARG A 42 -15.90 0.69 13.61
C ARG A 42 -17.31 0.14 13.47
N THR A 43 -17.98 0.42 12.35
CA THR A 43 -19.32 -0.12 12.08
C THR A 43 -19.30 -1.65 12.02
N LEU A 44 -18.27 -2.25 11.41
CA LEU A 44 -18.13 -3.72 11.38
C LEU A 44 -17.89 -4.35 12.76
N ALA A 45 -17.17 -3.65 13.63
CA ALA A 45 -16.81 -4.14 14.95
C ALA A 45 -17.77 -3.69 16.07
N GLY A 46 -18.78 -2.87 15.77
CA GLY A 46 -19.72 -2.33 16.75
C GLY A 46 -19.07 -1.38 17.76
N LEU A 47 -18.01 -0.68 17.37
CA LEU A 47 -17.25 0.22 18.25
C LEU A 47 -17.86 1.63 18.30
N ASP A 48 -17.82 2.23 19.48
CA ASP A 48 -18.13 3.63 19.72
C ASP A 48 -17.12 4.56 19.02
N SER A 49 -17.49 5.83 18.90
CA SER A 49 -16.70 6.84 18.21
C SER A 49 -15.32 7.09 18.85
N LYS A 50 -15.23 6.93 20.18
CA LYS A 50 -14.02 7.21 20.98
C LYS A 50 -13.15 5.99 21.24
N GLU A 51 -13.67 4.78 21.05
CA GLU A 51 -12.92 3.55 21.34
C GLU A 51 -11.72 3.37 20.42
N THR A 52 -10.72 2.59 20.79
CA THR A 52 -9.56 2.35 19.91
C THR A 52 -9.93 1.34 18.83
N CYS A 53 -9.81 1.72 17.54
CA CYS A 53 -10.13 0.83 16.42
C CYS A 53 -9.00 -0.15 16.03
N TRP A 54 -7.81 -0.02 16.60
CA TRP A 54 -6.63 -0.78 16.19
C TRP A 54 -6.82 -2.30 16.34
N GLN A 55 -7.38 -2.75 17.47
CA GLN A 55 -7.65 -4.17 17.70
C GLN A 55 -8.68 -4.72 16.70
N ALA A 56 -9.65 -3.90 16.28
CA ALA A 56 -10.65 -4.29 15.28
C ALA A 56 -10.02 -4.55 13.90
N PHE A 57 -9.02 -3.77 13.47
CA PHE A 57 -8.29 -4.06 12.23
C PHE A 57 -7.65 -5.46 12.27
N GLN A 58 -7.01 -5.80 13.39
CA GLN A 58 -6.37 -7.11 13.57
C GLN A 58 -7.38 -8.26 13.61
N ASN A 59 -8.41 -8.13 14.45
CA ASN A 59 -9.44 -9.15 14.61
C ASN A 59 -10.20 -9.41 13.30
N LEU A 60 -10.47 -8.34 12.54
CA LEU A 60 -11.09 -8.44 11.22
C LEU A 60 -10.11 -8.84 10.11
N LYS A 61 -8.81 -8.89 10.37
CA LYS A 61 -7.75 -9.15 9.37
C LYS A 61 -7.84 -8.17 8.19
N ILE A 62 -8.08 -6.90 8.49
CA ILE A 62 -8.15 -5.80 7.52
C ILE A 62 -6.83 -5.03 7.60
N LEU A 63 -6.20 -4.79 6.45
CA LEU A 63 -5.02 -3.95 6.35
C LEU A 63 -5.43 -2.48 6.30
N THR A 64 -4.63 -1.60 6.93
CA THR A 64 -4.83 -0.15 6.76
C THR A 64 -4.52 0.26 5.32
N VAL A 65 -5.06 1.39 4.84
CA VAL A 65 -4.75 1.94 3.51
C VAL A 65 -3.25 2.08 3.27
N ILE A 66 -2.48 2.40 4.32
CA ILE A 66 -1.02 2.54 4.25
C ILE A 66 -0.36 1.17 4.05
N SER A 67 -0.79 0.17 4.82
CA SER A 67 -0.31 -1.20 4.68
C SER A 67 -0.67 -1.78 3.31
N LEU A 68 -1.89 -1.55 2.83
CA LEU A 68 -2.32 -1.93 1.49
C LEU A 68 -1.44 -1.27 0.42
N PHE A 69 -1.17 0.03 0.54
CA PHE A 69 -0.31 0.73 -0.40
C PHE A 69 1.10 0.13 -0.47
N VAL A 70 1.73 -0.11 0.69
CA VAL A 70 3.06 -0.74 0.75
C VAL A 70 3.05 -2.12 0.10
N THR A 71 2.06 -2.96 0.40
CA THR A 71 1.94 -4.29 -0.21
C THR A 71 1.75 -4.22 -1.71
N GLU A 72 0.83 -3.38 -2.20
CA GLU A 72 0.55 -3.23 -3.63
C GLU A 72 1.77 -2.71 -4.40
N VAL A 73 2.51 -1.74 -3.86
CA VAL A 73 3.74 -1.22 -4.48
C VAL A 73 4.84 -2.28 -4.53
N ILE A 74 5.03 -3.05 -3.45
CA ILE A 74 6.01 -4.15 -3.45
C ILE A 74 5.63 -5.21 -4.48
N CYS A 75 4.37 -5.64 -4.51
CA CYS A 75 3.88 -6.61 -5.49
C CYS A 75 4.06 -6.09 -6.93
N TYR A 76 3.76 -4.81 -7.17
CA TYR A 76 3.98 -4.17 -8.45
C TYR A 76 5.47 -4.18 -8.83
N ALA A 77 6.36 -3.70 -7.96
CA ALA A 77 7.79 -3.67 -8.23
C ALA A 77 8.38 -5.06 -8.51
N VAL A 78 7.96 -6.08 -7.75
CA VAL A 78 8.36 -7.47 -7.98
C VAL A 78 7.83 -7.99 -9.32
N SER A 79 6.60 -7.63 -9.71
CA SER A 79 6.01 -8.05 -10.99
C SER A 79 6.71 -7.46 -12.22
N GLN A 80 7.39 -6.31 -12.07
CA GLN A 80 8.14 -5.68 -13.17
C GLN A 80 9.45 -6.41 -13.51
N ASN A 81 9.87 -7.40 -12.71
CA ASN A 81 11.09 -8.18 -12.91
C ASN A 81 12.33 -7.31 -13.22
N ILE A 82 12.50 -6.23 -12.44
CA ILE A 82 13.57 -5.26 -12.63
C ILE A 82 14.92 -5.95 -12.41
N THR A 83 15.78 -5.91 -13.43
CA THR A 83 17.13 -6.49 -13.40
C THR A 83 17.94 -5.94 -12.25
N ARG A 84 18.65 -6.82 -11.54
CA ARG A 84 19.59 -6.40 -10.50
C ARG A 84 20.96 -6.10 -11.10
N LEU A 85 21.71 -5.16 -10.52
CA LEU A 85 23.05 -4.82 -11.00
C LEU A 85 24.00 -6.03 -10.97
N GLY A 86 23.80 -6.97 -10.04
CA GLY A 86 24.53 -8.22 -9.99
C GLY A 86 24.32 -9.15 -11.19
N GLU A 87 23.17 -9.08 -11.85
CA GLU A 87 22.85 -9.93 -13.02
C GLU A 87 23.58 -9.45 -14.28
N MET A 88 24.08 -8.21 -14.29
CA MET A 88 24.83 -7.63 -15.42
C MET A 88 26.31 -8.04 -15.45
N HIS A 89 26.82 -8.63 -14.37
CA HIS A 89 28.23 -8.97 -14.22
C HIS A 89 28.42 -10.42 -13.76
N HIS A 90 29.50 -11.06 -14.18
CA HIS A 90 29.84 -12.43 -13.75
C HIS A 90 30.59 -12.51 -12.41
N TYR A 91 30.77 -11.38 -11.73
CA TYR A 91 31.49 -11.29 -10.46
C TYR A 91 30.75 -10.40 -9.47
N ASN A 92 31.02 -10.60 -8.17
CA ASN A 92 30.37 -9.84 -7.11
C ASN A 92 30.83 -8.38 -7.10
N THR A 93 29.89 -7.46 -7.32
CA THR A 93 30.08 -6.02 -7.11
C THR A 93 29.50 -5.59 -5.76
N ARG A 94 29.97 -4.46 -5.20
CA ARG A 94 29.49 -3.93 -3.92
C ARG A 94 27.96 -3.71 -3.90
N ASN A 95 27.38 -3.40 -5.04
CA ASN A 95 25.96 -3.05 -5.19
C ASN A 95 25.15 -4.18 -5.88
N THR A 96 25.61 -5.43 -5.81
CA THR A 96 25.01 -6.57 -6.52
C THR A 96 23.50 -6.74 -6.27
N THR A 97 23.01 -6.39 -5.09
CA THR A 97 21.60 -6.50 -4.69
C THR A 97 20.72 -5.33 -5.15
N TYR A 98 21.31 -4.24 -5.65
CA TYR A 98 20.56 -3.05 -6.04
C TYR A 98 19.91 -3.24 -7.41
N TYR A 99 18.75 -2.62 -7.61
CA TYR A 99 18.04 -2.61 -8.88
C TYR A 99 18.73 -1.70 -9.90
N ALA A 100 18.79 -2.14 -11.16
CA ALA A 100 19.25 -1.34 -12.29
C ALA A 100 18.12 -0.38 -12.73
N LEU A 101 17.98 0.74 -12.01
CA LEU A 101 16.97 1.76 -12.32
C LEU A 101 17.44 2.67 -13.47
N PRO A 102 16.53 3.18 -14.32
CA PRO A 102 16.89 4.10 -15.39
C PRO A 102 17.36 5.45 -14.84
N ILE A 103 18.30 6.06 -15.56
CA ILE A 103 18.85 7.37 -15.24
C ILE A 103 17.77 8.43 -15.50
N HIS A 104 17.62 9.36 -14.57
CA HIS A 104 16.61 10.41 -14.61
C HIS A 104 17.14 11.68 -13.94
N HIS A 105 16.55 12.83 -14.30
CA HIS A 105 16.96 14.14 -13.79
C HIS A 105 15.84 14.85 -13.01
N LEU A 106 14.65 14.26 -12.95
CA LEU A 106 13.49 14.86 -12.31
C LEU A 106 13.31 14.28 -10.90
N ALA A 107 13.32 15.15 -9.88
CA ALA A 107 12.98 14.77 -8.51
C ALA A 107 11.58 14.13 -8.39
N LEU A 108 10.67 14.42 -9.34
CA LEU A 108 9.36 13.77 -9.39
C LEU A 108 9.48 12.26 -9.65
N TYR A 109 10.44 11.85 -10.48
CA TYR A 109 10.70 10.45 -10.80
C TYR A 109 11.32 9.71 -9.62
N GLU A 110 12.20 10.37 -8.83
CA GLU A 110 12.73 9.80 -7.58
C GLU A 110 11.65 9.55 -6.53
N ARG A 111 10.63 10.43 -6.50
CA ARG A 111 9.63 10.43 -5.44
C ARG A 111 8.47 9.48 -5.69
N LYS A 112 8.15 9.14 -6.93
CA LYS A 112 6.99 8.30 -7.27
C LYS A 112 7.44 6.87 -7.60
N PRO A 113 6.73 5.84 -7.09
CA PRO A 113 6.99 4.44 -7.44
C PRO A 113 6.67 4.15 -8.91
#